data_AF-D4VMZ9-F1
#
_entry.id   AF-D4VMZ9-F1
#
_cell.length_a   1.000
_cell.length_b   1.000
_cell.length_c   1.000
_cell.angle_alpha   90.00
_cell.angle_beta   90.00
_cell.angle_gamma   90.00
#
_symmetry.space_group_name_H-M   'P 1'
#
loop_
_entity.id
_entity.type
_entity.pdbx_description
1 polymer ?
#
loop_
_entity_poly.entity_id
_entity_poly.type
_entity_poly.pdbx_seq_one_letter_code
_entity_poly.pdbx_strand_id
1 'polypeptide(L)'
;MQVSTKVRMLIIALLGGIPAMAQSTAGDYSAGTTALSTVAEEIVKYVPVMVKLCYAIAGVVAIIGAISVYIAMNNEEQDVKKKIMMVVGACLFLIAAAQALPLFFGINA
;
A
#
# COMPACT_ATOMS: atom_id res chain seq x y z
N MET A 1 59.40 11.19 -7.62
CA MET A 1 58.46 10.27 -6.95
C MET A 1 57.06 10.87 -7.05
N GLN A 2 56.26 10.47 -8.05
CA GLN A 2 54.93 11.05 -8.25
C GLN A 2 53.93 10.37 -7.34
N VAL A 3 53.55 11.06 -6.27
CA VAL A 3 52.50 10.59 -5.36
C VAL A 3 51.16 10.72 -6.07
N SER A 4 50.50 9.59 -6.30
CA SER A 4 49.18 9.50 -6.95
C SER A 4 48.18 10.44 -6.27
N THR A 5 47.40 11.18 -7.08
CA THR A 5 46.43 12.19 -6.62
C THR A 5 45.46 11.65 -5.56
N LYS A 6 45.15 10.35 -5.62
CA LYS A 6 44.31 9.67 -4.62
C LYS A 6 44.96 9.58 -3.23
N VAL A 7 46.29 9.42 -3.18
CA VAL A 7 47.07 9.38 -1.93
C VAL A 7 47.21 10.78 -1.34
N ARG A 8 47.36 11.81 -2.17
CA ARG A 8 47.33 13.22 -1.71
C ARG A 8 45.98 13.62 -1.09
N MET A 9 44.87 13.17 -1.68
CA MET A 9 43.52 13.39 -1.15
C MET A 9 43.30 12.68 0.20
N LEU A 10 43.81 11.46 0.36
CA LEU A 10 43.71 10.71 1.63
C LEU A 10 44.55 11.33 2.77
N ILE A 11 45.70 11.93 2.46
CA ILE A 11 46.57 12.55 3.47
C ILE A 11 45.98 13.89 3.94
N ILE A 12 45.40 14.69 3.02
CA ILE A 12 44.68 15.92 3.37
C ILE A 12 43.46 15.60 4.24
N ALA A 13 42.78 14.48 3.96
CA ALA A 13 41.64 14.01 4.73
C ALA A 13 41.97 13.61 6.19
N LEU A 14 43.19 13.11 6.44
CA LEU A 14 43.59 12.58 7.73
C LEU A 14 44.29 13.62 8.63
N LEU A 15 45.00 14.59 8.04
CA LEU A 15 45.79 15.60 8.77
C LEU A 15 45.11 16.97 8.88
N GLY A 16 44.32 17.37 7.87
CA GLY A 16 43.47 18.54 7.94
C GLY A 16 42.08 18.05 8.25
N GLY A 17 41.66 18.12 9.51
CA GLY A 17 40.34 17.66 9.96
C GLY A 17 39.27 18.11 8.97
N ILE A 18 38.83 17.18 8.12
CA ILE A 18 37.70 17.42 7.24
C ILE A 18 36.55 17.71 8.20
N PRO A 19 35.76 18.77 8.00
CA PRO A 19 34.39 18.69 8.48
C PRO A 19 33.79 17.53 7.68
N ALA A 20 33.89 16.32 8.24
CA ALA A 20 33.00 15.26 7.86
C ALA A 20 31.63 15.93 7.94
N MET A 21 31.02 16.16 6.78
CA MET A 21 29.59 16.36 6.73
C MET A 21 29.03 14.99 7.11
N ALA A 22 29.09 14.68 8.40
CA ALA A 22 28.07 13.89 9.01
C ALA A 22 26.80 14.65 8.64
N GLN A 23 26.05 14.14 7.67
CA GLN A 23 24.63 14.41 7.60
C GLN A 23 24.05 13.79 8.87
N SER A 24 24.30 14.44 10.00
CA SER A 24 23.48 14.34 11.18
C SER A 24 22.14 14.91 10.76
N THR A 25 21.29 14.08 10.15
CA THR A 25 19.84 14.30 10.16
C THR A 25 19.32 13.98 11.55
N ALA A 26 19.86 14.68 12.56
CA ALA A 26 19.50 14.56 13.97
C ALA A 26 18.71 15.78 14.45
N GLY A 27 18.29 16.68 13.54
CA GLY A 27 17.62 17.93 13.93
C GLY A 27 16.71 18.56 12.89
N ASP A 28 16.52 17.97 11.70
CA ASP A 28 15.63 18.53 10.69
C ASP A 28 14.45 17.60 10.44
N TYR A 29 13.43 17.72 11.30
CA TYR A 29 12.15 17.03 11.09
C TYR A 29 11.54 17.38 9.72
N SER A 30 11.94 18.48 9.07
CA SER A 30 11.50 18.88 7.73
C SER A 30 11.86 17.86 6.66
N ALA A 31 13.04 17.22 6.73
CA ALA A 31 13.45 16.20 5.76
C ALA A 31 12.60 14.92 5.90
N GLY A 32 12.31 14.52 7.13
CA GLY A 32 11.45 13.37 7.44
C GLY A 32 9.98 13.64 7.09
N THR A 33 9.46 14.82 7.40
CA THR A 33 8.09 15.22 7.05
C THR A 33 7.91 15.42 5.55
N THR A 34 8.92 15.96 4.85
CA THR A 34 8.89 16.09 3.38
C THR A 34 8.89 14.72 2.72
N ALA A 35 9.74 13.78 3.17
CA ALA A 35 9.74 12.41 2.66
C ALA A 35 8.39 11.71 2.91
N LEU A 36 7.82 11.84 4.10
CA LEU A 36 6.50 11.27 4.42
C LEU A 36 5.37 11.95 3.64
N SER A 37 5.44 13.26 3.39
CA SER A 37 4.48 14.01 2.58
C SER A 37 4.51 13.53 1.12
N THR A 38 5.70 13.36 0.54
CA THR A 38 5.85 12.83 -0.82
C THR A 38 5.30 11.42 -0.94
N VAL A 39 5.57 10.55 0.05
CA VAL A 39 5.04 9.17 0.05
C VAL A 39 3.51 9.17 0.23
N ALA A 40 2.96 10.06 1.05
CA ALA A 40 1.51 10.21 1.21
C ALA A 40 0.85 10.66 -0.11
N GLU A 41 1.41 11.65 -0.82
CA GLU A 41 0.92 12.08 -2.13
C GLU A 41 0.98 10.98 -3.19
N GLU A 42 2.03 10.16 -3.18
CA GLU A 42 2.13 9.00 -4.08
C GLU A 42 1.08 7.93 -3.74
N ILE A 43 0.86 7.63 -2.46
CA ILE A 43 -0.16 6.66 -2.01
C ILE A 43 -1.55 7.08 -2.50
N VAL A 44 -1.88 8.37 -2.44
CA VAL A 44 -3.19 8.91 -2.88
C VAL A 44 -3.46 8.60 -4.36
N LYS A 45 -2.43 8.56 -5.22
CA LYS A 45 -2.58 8.23 -6.65
C LYS A 45 -2.91 6.75 -6.87
N TYR A 46 -2.41 5.86 -6.01
CA TYR A 46 -2.64 4.41 -6.12
C TYR A 46 -3.99 3.98 -5.54
N VAL A 47 -4.51 4.66 -4.52
CA VAL A 47 -5.79 4.36 -3.88
C VAL A 47 -6.96 4.18 -4.86
N PRO A 48 -7.27 5.11 -5.80
CA PRO A 48 -8.39 4.94 -6.72
C PRO A 48 -8.19 3.78 -7.70
N VAL A 49 -6.95 3.43 -8.04
CA VAL A 49 -6.63 2.25 -8.85
C VAL A 49 -6.96 0.97 -8.07
N MET A 50 -6.62 0.92 -6.78
CA MET A 50 -6.94 -0.20 -5.90
C MET A 50 -8.45 -0.34 -5.68
N VAL A 51 -9.20 0.76 -5.56
CA VAL A 51 -10.67 0.75 -5.44
C VAL A 51 -11.31 0.15 -6.69
N LYS A 52 -10.90 0.58 -7.90
CA LYS A 52 -11.41 0.02 -9.16
C LYS A 52 -11.09 -1.47 -9.30
N LEU A 53 -9.89 -1.89 -8.91
CA LEU A 53 -9.51 -3.30 -8.87
C LEU A 53 -10.38 -4.09 -7.88
N CYS A 54 -10.68 -3.52 -6.70
CA CYS A 54 -11.54 -4.14 -5.70
C CYS A 54 -12.97 -4.35 -6.22
N TYR A 55 -13.53 -3.37 -6.94
CA TYR A 55 -14.82 -3.51 -7.62
C TYR A 55 -14.81 -4.60 -8.70
N ALA A 56 -13.73 -4.73 -9.46
CA ALA A 56 -13.59 -5.80 -10.44
C ALA A 56 -13.56 -7.19 -9.77
N ILE A 57 -12.82 -7.34 -8.67
CA ILE A 57 -12.78 -8.57 -7.87
C ILE A 57 -14.15 -8.87 -7.26
N ALA A 58 -14.86 -7.86 -6.76
CA ALA A 58 -16.21 -8.01 -6.22
C ALA A 58 -17.18 -8.59 -7.27
N GLY A 59 -17.06 -8.18 -8.54
CA GLY A 59 -17.84 -8.76 -9.64
C GLY A 59 -17.55 -10.25 -9.86
N VAL A 60 -16.28 -10.65 -9.86
CA VAL A 60 -15.90 -12.06 -10.01
C VAL A 60 -16.39 -12.91 -8.83
N VAL A 61 -16.22 -12.41 -7.60
CA VAL A 61 -16.68 -13.08 -6.37
C VAL A 61 -18.20 -13.22 -6.36
N ALA A 62 -18.95 -12.22 -6.85
CA ALA A 62 -20.40 -12.28 -6.96
C ALA A 62 -20.86 -13.40 -7.91
N ILE A 63 -20.18 -13.60 -9.04
CA ILE A 63 -20.50 -14.69 -9.98
C ILE A 63 -20.26 -16.06 -9.33
N ILE A 64 -19.10 -16.24 -8.70
CA ILE A 64 -18.76 -17.50 -8.02
C ILE A 64 -19.74 -17.77 -6.87
N GLY A 65 -20.07 -16.74 -6.10
CA GLY A 65 -21.05 -16.78 -5.03
C GLY A 65 -22.43 -17.22 -5.53
N ALA A 66 -22.91 -16.63 -6.63
CA ALA A 66 -24.19 -16.97 -7.24
C ALA A 66 -24.24 -18.44 -7.71
N ILE A 67 -23.17 -18.93 -8.35
CA ILE A 67 -23.06 -20.33 -8.77
C ILE A 67 -23.10 -21.26 -7.55
N SER A 68 -22.35 -20.95 -6.48
CA SER A 68 -22.29 -21.78 -5.28
C SER A 68 -23.63 -21.85 -4.52
N VAL A 69 -24.38 -20.73 -4.50
CA VAL A 69 -25.74 -20.66 -3.94
C VAL A 69 -26.72 -21.46 -4.79
N TYR A 70 -26.65 -21.33 -6.11
CA TYR A 70 -27.50 -22.07 -7.02
C TYR A 70 -27.31 -23.58 -6.87
N ILE A 71 -26.06 -24.06 -6.81
CA ILE A 71 -25.77 -25.49 -6.61
C ILE A 71 -26.34 -25.97 -5.27
N ALA A 72 -26.15 -25.19 -4.20
CA ALA A 72 -26.70 -25.55 -2.90
C ALA A 72 -28.23 -25.64 -2.94
N MET A 73 -28.90 -24.64 -3.53
CA MET A 73 -30.36 -24.58 -3.61
C MET A 73 -30.95 -25.76 -4.38
N ASN A 74 -30.28 -26.22 -5.43
CA ASN A 74 -30.74 -27.35 -6.23
C ASN A 74 -30.42 -28.72 -5.60
N ASN A 75 -29.43 -28.81 -4.70
CA ASN A 75 -29.07 -30.06 -4.03
C ASN A 75 -29.91 -30.35 -2.77
N GLU A 76 -30.88 -29.49 -2.43
CA GLU A 76 -31.66 -29.58 -1.17
C GLU A 76 -30.80 -29.75 0.09
N GLU A 77 -29.55 -29.25 0.06
CA GLU A 77 -28.68 -29.28 1.24
C GLU A 77 -29.31 -28.45 2.36
N GLN A 78 -29.33 -28.98 3.60
CA GLN A 78 -29.76 -28.17 4.75
C GLN A 78 -28.85 -26.97 5.01
N ASP A 79 -27.65 -26.94 4.41
CA ASP A 79 -26.66 -25.87 4.52
C ASP A 79 -26.84 -24.71 3.53
N VAL A 80 -27.89 -24.72 2.70
CA VAL A 80 -28.18 -23.64 1.73
C VAL A 80 -28.25 -22.28 2.40
N LYS A 81 -28.99 -22.18 3.51
CA LYS A 81 -29.14 -20.94 4.26
C LYS A 81 -27.79 -20.42 4.77
N LYS A 82 -26.90 -21.32 5.19
CA LYS A 82 -25.54 -21.00 5.66
C LYS A 82 -24.64 -20.51 4.52
N LYS A 83 -24.68 -21.17 3.36
CA LYS A 83 -23.93 -20.75 2.16
C LYS A 83 -24.40 -19.39 1.64
N ILE A 84 -25.71 -19.15 1.57
CA ILE A 84 -26.27 -17.86 1.16
C ILE A 84 -25.81 -16.74 2.10
N MET A 85 -25.93 -16.94 3.41
CA MET A 85 -25.53 -15.95 4.41
C MET A 85 -24.04 -15.59 4.28
N MET A 86 -23.19 -16.59 4.08
CA MET A 86 -21.75 -16.39 3.92
C MET A 86 -21.42 -15.63 2.63
N VAL A 87 -22.05 -15.97 1.50
CA VAL A 87 -21.83 -15.32 0.21
C VAL A 87 -22.31 -13.87 0.21
N VAL A 88 -23.48 -13.59 0.79
CA VAL A 88 -24.03 -12.23 0.87
C VAL A 88 -23.14 -11.34 1.75
N GLY A 89 -22.66 -11.86 2.88
CA GLY A 89 -21.72 -11.16 3.74
C GLY A 89 -20.40 -10.81 3.04
N ALA A 90 -19.84 -11.76 2.28
CA ALA A 90 -18.61 -11.54 1.53
C ALA A 90 -18.75 -10.48 0.43
N CYS A 91 -19.87 -10.48 -0.31
CA CYS A 91 -20.12 -9.50 -1.36
C CYS A 91 -20.32 -8.08 -0.79
N LEU A 92 -21.11 -7.94 0.27
CA LEU A 92 -21.32 -6.64 0.93
C LEU A 92 -20.02 -6.09 1.51
N PHE A 93 -19.21 -6.96 2.13
CA PHE A 93 -17.92 -6.59 2.69
C PHE A 93 -16.97 -6.00 1.65
N LEU A 94 -16.85 -6.62 0.47
CA LEU A 94 -15.95 -6.10 -0.58
C LEU A 94 -16.39 -4.73 -1.10
N ILE A 95 -17.70 -4.49 -1.27
CA ILE A 95 -18.21 -3.18 -1.67
C ILE A 95 -17.95 -2.13 -0.57
N ALA A 96 -18.21 -2.48 0.69
CA ALA A 96 -17.95 -1.59 1.81
C ALA A 96 -16.45 -1.29 1.98
N ALA A 97 -15.58 -2.29 1.82
CA ALA A 97 -14.14 -2.14 1.86
C ALA A 97 -13.64 -1.21 0.73
N ALA A 98 -14.18 -1.35 -0.48
CA ALA A 98 -13.85 -0.47 -1.60
C ALA A 98 -14.20 1.00 -1.30
N GLN A 99 -15.31 1.26 -0.60
CA GLN A 99 -15.71 2.61 -0.21
C GLN A 99 -14.96 3.14 1.02
N ALA A 100 -14.61 2.26 1.95
CA ALA A 100 -13.89 2.63 3.16
C ALA A 100 -12.40 2.91 2.88
N LEU A 101 -11.79 2.25 1.89
CA LEU A 101 -10.38 2.40 1.55
C LEU A 101 -9.98 3.87 1.27
N PRO A 102 -10.65 4.64 0.39
CA PRO A 102 -10.33 6.06 0.19
C PRO A 102 -10.62 6.90 1.44
N LEU A 103 -11.68 6.59 2.19
CA LEU A 103 -12.04 7.29 3.43
C LEU A 103 -11.00 7.10 4.54
N PHE A 104 -10.38 5.92 4.66
CA PHE A 104 -9.30 5.65 5.61
C PHE A 104 -8.03 6.46 5.34
N PHE A 105 -7.81 6.88 4.08
CA PHE A 105 -6.68 7.72 3.69
C PHE A 105 -7.03 9.22 3.63
N GLY A 106 -8.25 9.61 4.03
CA GLY A 106 -8.70 11.01 3.98
C GLY A 106 -8.86 11.55 2.55
N ILE A 107 -8.89 10.65 1.57
CA ILE A 107 -9.08 10.97 0.15
C ILE A 107 -10.58 10.98 -0.07
N ASN A 108 -11.17 12.17 -0.20
CA ASN A 108 -12.58 12.27 -0.55
C ASN A 108 -12.75 11.70 -1.98
N ALA A 109 -13.54 10.64 -2.08
CA ALA A 109 -13.86 9.95 -3.33
C ALA A 109 -14.85 10.76 -4.17
#